data_AF-A0A8J3PBA8-F1
#
_entry.id   AF-A0A8J3PBA8-F1
#
_cell.length_a   1.000
_cell.length_b   1.000
_cell.length_c   1.000
_cell.angle_alpha   90.00
_cell.angle_beta   90.00
_cell.angle_gamma   90.00
#
_symmetry.space_group_name_H-M   'P 1'
#
loop_
_entity.id
_entity.type
_entity.pdbx_description
1 polymer ?
#
loop_
_entity_poly.entity_id
_entity_poly.type
_entity_poly.pdbx_seq_one_letter_code
_entity_poly.pdbx_strand_id
1 'polypeptide(L)'
;MSSLSELAEQARQALAVALAPEEERQRDLKRMKTMALKRLSFTRLEALQRLDELTARLHLHRREDELSAVGRELLAYRFDGNFTRYGPVENVLALTVRTAMARGDLALAEACRSHIVAAYGRPDEWDARGRWDAMENRLGGWQVEWQEGNRPADDLGYTSAQLGELAFLGLWGGHGRWPLERIDREFDAKTAYLRALLKL
;
A
#
# COMPACT_ATOMS: atom_id res chain seq x y z
N MET A 1 15.22 2.62 -22.72
CA MET A 1 14.60 2.71 -21.38
C MET A 1 13.48 3.73 -21.49
N SER A 2 12.24 3.35 -21.17
CA SER A 2 11.11 4.28 -21.21
C SER A 2 11.26 5.37 -20.16
N SER A 3 10.84 6.59 -20.49
CA SER A 3 10.82 7.68 -19.50
C SER A 3 9.76 7.43 -18.43
N LEU A 4 9.90 8.04 -17.25
CA LEU A 4 8.89 7.95 -16.19
C LEU A 4 7.52 8.47 -16.63
N SER A 5 7.48 9.39 -17.61
CA SER A 5 6.24 9.90 -18.19
C SER A 5 5.57 8.87 -19.09
N GLU A 6 6.35 8.12 -19.87
CA GLU A 6 5.84 7.04 -20.72
C GLU A 6 5.30 5.89 -19.87
N LEU A 7 6.02 5.51 -18.81
CA LEU A 7 5.55 4.51 -17.85
C LEU A 7 4.24 4.95 -17.17
N ALA A 8 4.14 6.23 -16.77
CA ALA A 8 2.92 6.74 -16.15
C ALA A 8 1.73 6.77 -17.14
N GLU A 9 1.96 7.01 -18.43
CA GLU A 9 0.93 6.95 -19.46
C GLU A 9 0.45 5.52 -19.70
N GLN A 10 1.39 4.58 -19.86
CA GLN A 10 1.09 3.16 -20.03
C GLN A 10 0.30 2.61 -18.84
N ALA A 11 0.77 2.90 -17.62
CA ALA A 11 0.07 2.51 -16.40
C ALA A 11 -1.33 3.14 -16.32
N ARG A 12 -1.50 4.40 -16.74
CA ARG A 12 -2.82 5.04 -16.75
C ARG A 12 -3.79 4.31 -17.69
N GLN A 13 -3.33 3.90 -18.87
CA GLN A 13 -4.15 3.16 -19.83
C GLN A 13 -4.52 1.78 -19.31
N ALA A 14 -3.55 1.04 -18.78
CA ALA A 14 -3.78 -0.28 -18.19
C ALA A 14 -4.75 -0.21 -16.99
N LEU A 15 -4.54 0.73 -16.06
CA LEU A 15 -5.42 0.93 -14.91
C LEU A 15 -6.80 1.46 -15.29
N ALA A 16 -6.93 2.26 -16.36
CA ALA A 16 -8.24 2.71 -16.82
C ALA A 16 -9.13 1.53 -17.23
N VAL A 17 -8.53 0.49 -17.84
CA VAL A 17 -9.23 -0.76 -18.18
C VAL A 17 -9.53 -1.57 -16.92
N ALA A 18 -8.54 -1.78 -16.05
CA ALA A 18 -8.71 -2.62 -14.86
C ALA A 18 -9.68 -2.03 -13.81
N LEU A 19 -9.65 -0.71 -13.61
CA LEU A 19 -10.46 -0.03 -12.59
C LEU A 19 -11.86 0.33 -13.10
N ALA A 20 -12.03 0.46 -14.42
CA ALA A 20 -13.29 0.77 -15.11
C ALA A 20 -14.15 1.82 -14.37
N PRO A 21 -13.65 3.05 -14.10
CA PRO A 21 -14.33 4.03 -13.27
C PRO A 21 -15.73 4.42 -13.77
N GLU A 22 -15.98 4.35 -15.08
CA GLU A 22 -17.28 4.71 -15.65
C GLU A 22 -18.38 3.70 -15.33
N GLU A 23 -18.00 2.45 -15.11
CA GLU A 23 -18.89 1.34 -14.75
C GLU A 23 -19.13 1.25 -13.23
N GLU A 24 -18.37 2.02 -12.44
CA GLU A 24 -18.45 1.99 -10.98
C GLU A 24 -19.77 2.60 -10.47
N ARG A 25 -20.54 1.78 -9.75
CA ARG A 25 -21.83 2.17 -9.18
C ARG A 25 -21.68 2.92 -7.86
N GLN A 26 -20.62 2.65 -7.12
CA GLN A 26 -20.34 3.32 -5.85
C GLN A 26 -19.72 4.69 -6.11
N ARG A 27 -20.46 5.76 -5.78
CA ARG A 27 -20.09 7.14 -6.14
C ARG A 27 -18.74 7.58 -5.56
N ASP A 28 -18.44 7.17 -4.33
CA ASP A 28 -17.17 7.46 -3.67
C ASP A 28 -16.02 6.74 -4.37
N LEU A 29 -16.18 5.44 -4.66
CA LEU A 29 -15.17 4.63 -5.33
C LEU A 29 -14.93 5.11 -6.77
N LYS A 30 -16.00 5.48 -7.50
CA LYS A 30 -15.92 6.11 -8.82
C LYS A 30 -15.06 7.36 -8.77
N ARG A 31 -15.35 8.27 -7.82
CA ARG A 31 -14.59 9.51 -7.64
C ARG A 31 -13.11 9.22 -7.36
N MET A 32 -12.81 8.27 -6.47
CA MET A 32 -11.42 7.92 -6.13
C MET A 32 -10.67 7.36 -7.34
N LYS A 33 -11.25 6.39 -8.06
CA LYS A 33 -10.69 5.81 -9.29
C LYS A 33 -10.41 6.89 -10.33
N THR A 34 -11.38 7.75 -10.63
CA THR A 34 -11.21 8.86 -11.58
C THR A 34 -10.10 9.82 -11.15
N MET A 35 -10.02 10.17 -9.86
CA MET A 35 -9.01 11.10 -9.36
C MET A 35 -7.59 10.50 -9.42
N ALA A 36 -7.43 9.23 -9.04
CA ALA A 36 -6.17 8.52 -9.10
C ALA A 36 -5.65 8.43 -10.54
N LEU A 37 -6.51 8.07 -11.49
CA LEU A 37 -6.14 7.96 -12.91
C LEU A 37 -5.81 9.32 -13.55
N LYS A 38 -6.65 10.33 -13.34
CA LYS A 38 -6.49 11.66 -13.97
C LYS A 38 -5.20 12.35 -13.58
N ARG A 39 -4.71 12.10 -12.36
CA ARG A 39 -3.52 12.74 -11.80
C ARG A 39 -2.33 11.79 -11.66
N LEU A 40 -2.40 10.59 -12.26
CA LEU A 40 -1.35 9.60 -12.13
C LEU A 40 -0.01 10.14 -12.63
N SER A 41 0.97 10.13 -11.75
CA SER A 41 2.34 10.54 -12.02
C SER A 41 3.26 9.86 -11.02
N PHE A 42 4.20 9.06 -11.51
CA PHE A 42 5.16 8.41 -10.63
C PHE A 42 6.23 9.35 -10.07
N THR A 43 6.25 10.61 -10.53
CA THR A 43 7.17 11.62 -10.02
C THR A 43 6.55 12.51 -8.93
N ARG A 44 5.26 12.43 -8.66
CA ARG A 44 4.58 13.31 -7.70
C ARG A 44 4.08 12.53 -6.50
N LEU A 45 4.53 12.91 -5.31
CA LEU A 45 4.11 12.28 -4.04
C LEU A 45 2.59 12.24 -3.90
N GLU A 46 1.90 13.35 -4.15
CA GLU A 46 0.43 13.40 -4.06
C GLU A 46 -0.29 12.42 -4.99
N ALA A 47 0.31 12.09 -6.14
CA ALA A 47 -0.29 11.12 -7.05
C ALA A 47 -0.13 9.70 -6.50
N LEU A 48 1.03 9.40 -5.92
CA LEU A 48 1.30 8.12 -5.24
C LEU A 48 0.43 7.95 -3.98
N GLN A 49 0.24 9.01 -3.19
CA GLN A 49 -0.66 9.00 -2.04
C GLN A 49 -2.11 8.71 -2.43
N ARG A 50 -2.58 9.22 -3.58
CA ARG A 50 -3.92 8.91 -4.09
C ARG A 50 -4.05 7.45 -4.54
N LEU A 51 -2.98 6.85 -5.07
CA LEU A 51 -2.95 5.42 -5.38
C LEU A 51 -3.00 4.57 -4.11
N ASP A 52 -2.23 4.94 -3.09
CA ASP A 52 -2.26 4.29 -1.77
C ASP A 52 -3.67 4.33 -1.17
N GLU A 53 -4.27 5.53 -1.09
CA GLU A 53 -5.64 5.70 -0.61
C GLU A 53 -6.67 4.89 -1.41
N LEU A 54 -6.53 4.85 -2.74
CA LEU A 54 -7.36 4.02 -3.61
C LEU A 54 -7.18 2.54 -3.29
N THR A 55 -5.96 2.04 -3.13
CA THR A 55 -5.72 0.61 -2.89
C THR A 55 -6.24 0.15 -1.53
N ALA A 56 -6.10 0.98 -0.49
CA ALA A 56 -6.77 0.73 0.79
C ALA A 56 -8.29 0.65 0.61
N ARG A 57 -8.88 1.56 -0.19
CA ARG A 57 -10.32 1.52 -0.48
C ARG A 57 -10.73 0.27 -1.26
N LEU A 58 -9.97 -0.12 -2.28
CA LEU A 58 -10.23 -1.35 -3.04
C LEU A 58 -10.20 -2.58 -2.14
N HIS A 59 -9.24 -2.65 -1.20
CA HIS A 59 -9.17 -3.70 -0.19
C HIS A 59 -10.45 -3.75 0.67
N LEU A 60 -10.87 -2.62 1.22
CA LEU A 60 -12.07 -2.54 2.07
C LEU A 60 -13.34 -2.99 1.34
N HIS A 61 -13.45 -2.65 0.05
CA HIS A 61 -14.58 -3.02 -0.80
C HIS A 61 -14.49 -4.44 -1.41
N ARG A 62 -13.46 -5.23 -1.05
CA ARG A 62 -13.19 -6.56 -1.62
C ARG A 62 -13.08 -6.54 -3.14
N ARG A 63 -12.29 -5.59 -3.65
CA ARG A 63 -11.95 -5.43 -5.07
C ARG A 63 -10.51 -5.85 -5.29
N GLU A 64 -10.19 -7.08 -4.90
CA GLU A 64 -8.79 -7.54 -4.87
C GLU A 64 -8.18 -7.69 -6.26
N ASP A 65 -8.98 -7.94 -7.30
CA ASP A 65 -8.48 -7.99 -8.69
C ASP A 65 -8.00 -6.61 -9.15
N GLU A 66 -8.77 -5.57 -8.81
CA GLU A 66 -8.42 -4.17 -9.08
C GLU A 66 -7.18 -3.74 -8.28
N LEU A 67 -7.11 -4.12 -7.00
CA LEU A 67 -5.95 -3.88 -6.15
C LEU A 67 -4.70 -4.54 -6.73
N SER A 68 -4.82 -5.80 -7.16
CA SER A 68 -3.73 -6.56 -7.78
C SER A 68 -3.26 -5.92 -9.08
N ALA A 69 -4.18 -5.33 -9.86
CA ALA A 69 -3.81 -4.58 -11.06
C ALA A 69 -2.96 -3.34 -10.70
N VAL A 70 -3.34 -2.58 -9.67
CA VAL A 70 -2.51 -1.45 -9.19
C VAL A 70 -1.12 -1.92 -8.77
N GLY A 71 -1.03 -3.01 -8.01
CA GLY A 71 0.25 -3.59 -7.59
C GLY A 71 1.14 -3.98 -8.77
N ARG A 72 0.57 -4.63 -9.81
CA ARG A 72 1.30 -5.02 -11.03
C ARG A 72 1.87 -3.82 -11.78
N GLU A 73 1.12 -2.74 -11.89
CA GLU A 73 1.59 -1.52 -12.57
C GLU A 73 2.72 -0.85 -11.80
N LEU A 74 2.69 -0.90 -10.46
CA LEU A 74 3.79 -0.35 -9.65
C LEU A 74 5.07 -1.18 -9.74
N LEU A 75 5.03 -2.46 -10.11
CA LEU A 75 6.24 -3.27 -10.32
C LEU A 75 7.10 -2.77 -11.47
N ALA A 76 6.50 -2.12 -12.47
CA ALA A 76 7.23 -1.53 -13.59
C ALA A 76 8.00 -0.26 -13.20
N TYR A 77 7.65 0.34 -12.05
CA TYR A 77 8.26 1.56 -11.57
C TYR A 77 9.51 1.26 -10.74
N ARG A 78 10.69 1.68 -11.21
CA ARG A 78 11.94 1.47 -10.48
C ARG A 78 12.00 2.39 -9.26
N PHE A 79 11.84 1.80 -8.08
CA PHE A 79 12.04 2.45 -6.79
C PHE A 79 13.55 2.52 -6.42
N ASP A 80 13.99 3.64 -5.86
CA ASP A 80 15.40 3.93 -5.52
C ASP A 80 15.69 3.97 -4.02
N GLY A 81 14.72 3.63 -3.16
CA GLY A 81 14.89 3.71 -1.72
C GLY A 81 14.59 5.09 -1.10
N ASN A 82 13.99 6.05 -1.80
CA ASN A 82 13.61 7.34 -1.17
C ASN A 82 12.24 7.29 -0.45
N PHE A 83 12.27 7.08 0.86
CA PHE A 83 11.08 6.91 1.70
C PHE A 83 10.10 8.10 1.66
N THR A 84 10.58 9.35 1.70
CA THR A 84 9.70 10.54 1.72
C THR A 84 8.81 10.63 0.48
N ARG A 85 9.29 10.11 -0.65
CA ARG A 85 8.55 10.14 -1.92
C ARG A 85 7.78 8.86 -2.18
N TYR A 86 8.31 7.70 -1.78
CA TYR A 86 7.83 6.39 -2.23
C TYR A 86 7.21 5.53 -1.13
N GLY A 87 7.11 6.01 0.11
CA GLY A 87 6.30 5.35 1.15
C GLY A 87 4.90 4.90 0.67
N PRO A 88 4.16 5.71 -0.12
CA PRO A 88 2.88 5.25 -0.67
C PRO A 88 3.01 4.05 -1.63
N VAL A 89 4.11 3.95 -2.40
CA VAL A 89 4.35 2.79 -3.29
C VAL A 89 4.61 1.54 -2.47
N GLU A 90 5.39 1.66 -1.41
CA GLU A 90 5.69 0.56 -0.48
C GLU A 90 4.41 0.03 0.18
N ASN A 91 3.56 0.93 0.67
CA ASN A 91 2.26 0.60 1.25
C ASN A 91 1.38 -0.18 0.27
N VAL A 92 1.27 0.29 -0.97
CA VAL A 92 0.47 -0.37 -2.01
C VAL A 92 1.03 -1.77 -2.31
N LEU A 93 2.34 -1.88 -2.51
CA LEU A 93 2.97 -3.15 -2.83
C LEU A 93 2.85 -4.13 -1.65
N ALA A 94 3.03 -3.68 -0.41
CA ALA A 94 2.87 -4.52 0.78
C ALA A 94 1.43 -5.00 0.96
N LEU A 95 0.44 -4.12 0.78
CA LEU A 95 -0.97 -4.50 0.81
C LEU A 95 -1.32 -5.48 -0.33
N THR A 96 -0.69 -5.31 -1.49
CA THR A 96 -0.79 -6.26 -2.62
C THR A 96 -0.21 -7.62 -2.25
N VAL A 97 0.97 -7.69 -1.61
CA VAL A 97 1.55 -8.96 -1.14
C VAL A 97 0.56 -9.68 -0.22
N ARG A 98 0.05 -9.01 0.81
CA ARG A 98 -0.90 -9.61 1.76
C ARG A 98 -2.14 -10.15 1.06
N THR A 99 -2.72 -9.35 0.14
CA THR A 99 -3.93 -9.72 -0.60
C THR A 99 -3.68 -10.88 -1.58
N ALA A 100 -2.56 -10.86 -2.29
CA ALA A 100 -2.17 -11.89 -3.24
C ALA A 100 -1.89 -13.22 -2.54
N MET A 101 -1.20 -13.19 -1.39
CA MET A 101 -0.97 -14.38 -0.54
C MET A 101 -2.29 -15.00 -0.07
N ALA A 102 -3.23 -14.19 0.42
CA ALA A 102 -4.54 -14.68 0.86
C ALA A 102 -5.36 -15.35 -0.25
N ARG A 103 -5.10 -14.97 -1.52
CA ARG A 103 -5.75 -15.54 -2.71
C ARG A 103 -4.95 -16.63 -3.41
N GLY A 104 -3.74 -16.94 -2.92
CA GLY A 104 -2.84 -17.93 -3.54
C GLY A 104 -2.13 -17.45 -4.82
N ASP A 105 -2.16 -16.15 -5.15
CA ASP A 105 -1.35 -15.58 -6.24
C ASP A 105 0.09 -15.35 -5.75
N LEU A 106 0.81 -16.45 -5.53
CA LEU A 106 2.16 -16.44 -4.99
C LEU A 106 3.16 -15.75 -5.93
N ALA A 107 2.90 -15.75 -7.24
CA ALA A 107 3.77 -15.13 -8.22
C ALA A 107 3.74 -13.60 -8.09
N LEU A 108 2.54 -13.00 -7.98
CA LEU A 108 2.42 -11.57 -7.73
C LEU A 108 2.97 -11.19 -6.35
N ALA A 109 2.65 -11.97 -5.32
CA ALA A 109 3.15 -11.72 -3.97
C ALA A 109 4.69 -11.68 -3.94
N GLU A 110 5.35 -12.66 -4.57
CA GLU A 110 6.81 -12.71 -4.60
C GLU A 110 7.40 -11.57 -5.44
N ALA A 111 6.78 -11.21 -6.58
CA ALA A 111 7.26 -10.09 -7.39
C ALA A 111 7.21 -8.76 -6.61
N CYS A 112 6.11 -8.48 -5.91
CA CYS A 112 5.97 -7.30 -5.05
C CYS A 112 6.97 -7.32 -3.89
N ARG A 113 7.11 -8.46 -3.20
CA ARG A 113 8.08 -8.61 -2.12
C ARG A 113 9.51 -8.39 -2.61
N SER A 114 9.90 -9.04 -3.70
CA SER A 114 11.22 -8.90 -4.30
C SER A 114 11.52 -7.46 -4.72
N HIS A 115 10.53 -6.74 -5.28
CA HIS A 115 10.68 -5.34 -5.66
C HIS A 115 11.02 -4.46 -4.45
N ILE A 116 10.30 -4.67 -3.35
CA ILE A 116 10.52 -3.94 -2.11
C ILE A 116 11.89 -4.31 -1.50
N VAL A 117 12.20 -5.60 -1.40
CA VAL A 117 13.47 -6.12 -0.86
C VAL A 117 14.67 -5.62 -1.65
N ALA A 118 14.57 -5.46 -2.97
CA ALA A 118 15.67 -4.94 -3.79
C ALA A 118 16.13 -3.54 -3.39
N ALA A 119 15.24 -2.73 -2.79
CA ALA A 119 15.58 -1.39 -2.33
C ALA A 119 16.10 -1.34 -0.89
N TYR A 120 15.70 -2.30 -0.06
CA TYR A 120 15.98 -2.30 1.39
C TYR A 120 16.98 -3.35 1.85
N GLY A 121 17.24 -4.36 1.03
CA GLY A 121 17.89 -5.59 1.45
C GLY A 121 16.91 -6.56 2.11
N ARG A 122 17.39 -7.77 2.36
CA ARG A 122 16.62 -8.90 2.88
C ARG A 122 16.54 -8.84 4.41
N PRO A 123 15.33 -8.86 5.02
CA PRO A 123 15.18 -8.77 6.47
C PRO A 123 15.89 -9.90 7.26
N ASP A 124 16.00 -11.08 6.65
CA ASP A 124 16.68 -12.26 7.17
C ASP A 124 18.21 -12.15 7.14
N GLU A 125 18.75 -11.27 6.29
CA GLU A 125 20.19 -10.99 6.19
C GLU A 125 20.63 -9.85 7.11
N TRP A 126 19.68 -9.14 7.74
CA TRP A 126 19.98 -8.08 8.70
C TRP A 126 20.41 -8.66 10.05
N ASP A 127 21.52 -8.17 10.58
CA ASP A 127 21.86 -8.41 11.99
C ASP A 127 20.85 -7.72 12.93
N ALA A 128 20.89 -8.05 14.22
CA ALA A 128 19.93 -7.53 15.20
C ALA A 128 19.93 -5.99 15.27
N ARG A 129 21.08 -5.35 15.05
CA ARG A 129 21.22 -3.89 15.09
C ARG A 129 20.75 -3.27 13.77
N GLY A 130 21.11 -3.82 12.62
CA GLY A 130 20.64 -3.37 11.32
C GLY A 130 19.13 -3.53 11.16
N ARG A 131 18.56 -4.61 11.70
CA ARG A 131 17.10 -4.77 11.77
C ARG A 131 16.47 -3.73 12.67
N TRP A 132 17.05 -3.47 13.84
CA TRP A 132 16.59 -2.44 14.75
C TRP A 132 16.71 -1.04 14.12
N ASP A 133 17.82 -0.70 13.48
CA ASP A 133 18.04 0.61 12.87
C ASP A 133 17.12 0.84 11.65
N ALA A 134 16.93 -0.19 10.80
CA ALA A 134 16.03 -0.11 9.65
C ALA A 134 14.56 -0.09 10.06
N MET A 135 14.18 -0.81 11.11
CA MET A 135 12.83 -0.81 11.63
C MET A 135 12.58 0.42 12.50
N GLU A 136 13.27 0.66 13.60
CA GLU A 136 13.00 1.77 14.53
C GLU A 136 13.21 3.17 13.91
N ASN A 137 14.27 3.40 13.13
CA ASN A 137 14.54 4.75 12.59
C ASN A 137 13.81 5.07 11.27
N ARG A 138 13.23 4.06 10.59
CA ARG A 138 12.71 4.24 9.23
C ARG A 138 11.35 3.59 8.97
N LEU A 139 11.01 2.50 9.67
CA LEU A 139 9.88 1.61 9.35
C LEU A 139 9.13 1.13 10.62
N GLY A 140 9.23 1.85 11.74
CA GLY A 140 9.03 1.29 13.09
C GLY A 140 7.59 1.33 13.57
N GLY A 141 6.65 1.49 12.65
CA GLY A 141 5.28 1.84 13.00
C GLY A 141 5.16 3.24 13.56
N TRP A 142 6.16 4.13 13.40
CA TRP A 142 6.10 5.50 13.91
C TRP A 142 4.87 6.23 13.37
N GLN A 143 4.52 6.00 12.10
CA GLN A 143 3.34 6.62 11.53
C GLN A 143 2.07 5.96 12.08
N VAL A 144 2.02 4.64 12.29
CA VAL A 144 0.91 3.99 13.03
C VAL A 144 0.75 4.57 14.44
N GLU A 145 1.82 4.64 15.22
CA GLU A 145 1.84 5.12 16.60
C GLU A 145 1.48 6.61 16.70
N TRP A 146 2.06 7.44 15.83
CA TRP A 146 1.73 8.85 15.76
C TRP A 146 0.24 9.06 15.42
N GLN A 147 -0.30 8.29 14.48
CA GLN A 147 -1.71 8.35 14.12
C GLN A 147 -2.63 7.83 15.25
N GLU A 148 -2.21 6.81 16.02
CA GLU A 148 -2.95 6.34 17.20
C GLU A 148 -3.01 7.40 18.30
N GLY A 149 -1.91 8.11 18.55
CA GLY A 149 -1.83 9.18 19.55
C GLY A 149 -2.57 10.47 19.15
N ASN A 150 -2.80 10.71 17.86
CA ASN A 150 -3.35 11.97 17.34
C ASN A 150 -4.70 11.80 16.60
N ARG A 151 -5.41 10.70 16.84
CA ARG A 151 -6.60 10.31 16.06
C ARG A 151 -7.81 11.24 16.27
N PRO A 152 -8.35 11.89 15.22
CA PRO A 152 -9.68 12.50 15.26
C PRO A 152 -10.80 11.44 15.29
N ALA A 153 -11.98 11.79 15.82
CA ALA A 153 -13.07 10.83 16.11
C ALA A 153 -13.63 10.08 14.87
N ASP A 154 -13.46 10.61 13.65
CA ASP A 154 -14.05 10.07 12.42
C ASP A 154 -13.03 9.89 11.27
N ASP A 155 -11.80 9.49 11.60
CA ASP A 155 -10.71 9.60 10.63
C ASP A 155 -10.51 8.40 9.72
N LEU A 156 -11.36 8.32 8.69
CA LEU A 156 -11.22 7.39 7.56
C LEU A 156 -9.85 7.51 6.87
N GLY A 157 -9.33 8.73 6.68
CA GLY A 157 -8.10 8.96 5.94
C GLY A 157 -6.89 8.42 6.69
N TYR A 158 -6.78 8.76 7.97
CA TYR A 158 -5.67 8.32 8.82
C TYR A 158 -5.73 6.81 9.05
N THR A 159 -6.90 6.26 9.35
CA THR A 159 -7.04 4.81 9.60
C THR A 159 -6.77 4.00 8.31
N SER A 160 -7.09 4.54 7.12
CA SER A 160 -6.78 3.87 5.85
C SER A 160 -5.28 3.82 5.56
N ALA A 161 -4.54 4.91 5.86
CA ALA A 161 -3.09 4.94 5.69
C ALA A 161 -2.37 3.92 6.59
N GLN A 162 -2.93 3.60 7.77
CA GLN A 162 -2.38 2.58 8.67
C GLN A 162 -2.41 1.17 8.06
N LEU A 163 -3.35 0.85 7.17
CA LEU A 163 -3.43 -0.49 6.59
C LEU A 163 -2.21 -0.82 5.74
N GLY A 164 -1.72 0.14 4.93
CA GLY A 164 -0.52 -0.01 4.13
C GLY A 164 0.73 -0.24 4.99
N GLU A 165 0.89 0.56 6.04
CA GLU A 165 2.03 0.46 6.95
C GLU A 165 2.00 -0.83 7.79
N LEU A 166 0.81 -1.28 8.24
CA LEU A 166 0.66 -2.57 8.93
C LEU A 166 0.97 -3.74 7.99
N ALA A 167 0.52 -3.69 6.73
CA ALA A 167 0.86 -4.70 5.73
C ALA A 167 2.38 -4.72 5.48
N PHE A 168 3.01 -3.55 5.44
CA PHE A 168 4.45 -3.40 5.31
C PHE A 168 5.18 -4.02 6.51
N LEU A 169 4.81 -3.68 7.74
CA LEU A 169 5.39 -4.26 8.94
C LEU A 169 5.28 -5.79 8.96
N GLY A 170 4.12 -6.32 8.55
CA GLY A 170 3.89 -7.75 8.44
C GLY A 170 4.82 -8.43 7.42
N LEU A 171 5.03 -7.81 6.25
CA LEU A 171 5.96 -8.29 5.23
C LEU A 171 7.41 -8.37 5.75
N TRP A 172 7.78 -7.52 6.71
CA TRP A 172 9.11 -7.50 7.33
C TRP A 172 9.30 -8.42 8.52
N GLY A 173 8.28 -9.19 8.91
CA GLY A 173 8.36 -10.09 10.06
C GLY A 173 8.12 -9.39 11.41
N GLY A 174 7.65 -8.14 11.40
CA GLY A 174 7.43 -7.33 12.59
C GLY A 174 8.72 -6.81 13.26
N HIS A 175 8.55 -6.00 14.31
CA HIS A 175 9.66 -5.43 15.06
C HIS A 175 9.26 -4.91 16.44
N GLY A 176 10.06 -5.19 17.48
CA GLY A 176 9.95 -4.53 18.79
C GLY A 176 8.54 -4.60 19.37
N ARG A 177 7.85 -3.44 19.44
CA ARG A 177 6.47 -3.30 19.94
C ARG A 177 5.40 -3.78 18.96
N TRP A 178 5.77 -4.11 17.73
CA TRP A 178 4.94 -4.61 16.64
C TRP A 178 5.31 -6.07 16.29
N PRO A 179 5.05 -7.05 17.17
CA PRO A 179 5.15 -8.47 16.81
C PRO A 179 4.08 -8.82 15.77
N LEU A 180 4.29 -9.89 14.99
CA LEU A 180 3.39 -10.31 13.92
C LEU A 180 1.94 -10.49 14.39
N GLU A 181 1.74 -11.10 15.56
CA GLU A 181 0.40 -11.33 16.11
C GLU A 181 -0.34 -10.01 16.40
N ARG A 182 0.40 -8.98 16.85
CA ARG A 182 -0.18 -7.64 17.04
C ARG A 182 -0.52 -7.02 15.71
N ILE A 183 0.39 -7.06 14.74
CA ILE A 183 0.18 -6.49 13.40
C ILE A 183 -1.08 -7.05 12.76
N ASP A 184 -1.24 -8.37 12.76
CA ASP A 184 -2.42 -9.03 12.17
C ASP A 184 -3.71 -8.62 12.89
N ARG A 185 -3.71 -8.62 14.22
CA ARG A 185 -4.87 -8.21 15.01
C ARG A 185 -5.26 -6.75 14.76
N GLU A 186 -4.29 -5.83 14.72
CA GLU A 186 -4.57 -4.41 14.45
C GLU A 186 -5.04 -4.20 13.01
N PHE A 187 -4.47 -4.92 12.04
CA PHE A 187 -4.89 -4.86 10.64
C PHE A 187 -6.36 -5.27 10.49
N ASP A 188 -6.76 -6.38 11.11
CA ASP A 188 -8.13 -6.89 11.07
C ASP A 188 -9.10 -5.94 11.79
N ALA A 189 -8.72 -5.43 12.97
CA ALA A 189 -9.54 -4.49 13.74
C ALA A 189 -9.78 -3.18 12.98
N LYS A 190 -8.73 -2.61 12.36
CA LYS A 190 -8.84 -1.38 11.56
C LYS A 190 -9.63 -1.61 10.28
N THR A 191 -9.45 -2.75 9.62
CA THR A 191 -10.26 -3.16 8.47
C THR A 191 -11.74 -3.23 8.83
N ALA A 192 -12.09 -3.89 9.93
CA ALA A 192 -13.48 -3.99 10.40
C ALA A 192 -14.07 -2.62 10.74
N TYR A 193 -13.32 -1.78 11.47
CA TYR A 193 -13.73 -0.43 11.83
C TYR A 193 -13.99 0.44 10.59
N LEU A 194 -13.08 0.44 9.62
CA LEU A 194 -13.20 1.21 8.38
C LEU A 194 -14.42 0.76 7.55
N ARG A 195 -14.64 -0.55 7.44
CA ARG A 195 -15.84 -1.08 6.76
C ARG A 195 -17.13 -0.64 7.46
N ALA A 196 -17.15 -0.63 8.79
CA ALA A 196 -18.30 -0.15 9.55
C ALA A 196 -18.58 1.34 9.30
N LEU A 197 -17.55 2.19 9.29
CA LEU A 197 -17.69 3.62 8.93
C LEU A 197 -18.22 3.82 7.51
N LEU A 198 -17.76 2.99 6.57
CA LEU A 198 -18.16 3.05 5.16
C LEU A 198 -19.49 2.35 4.86
N LYS A 199 -20.05 1.61 5.82
CA LYS A 199 -21.27 0.80 5.67
C LYS A 199 -21.15 -0.28 4.58
N LEU A 200 -20.03 -1.02 4.61
CA LEU A 200 -19.65 -2.11 3.68
C LEU A 200 -19.72 -3.52 4.29
#